data_AF-A0A6G7K7M0-F1
#
_entry.id   AF-A0A6G7K7M0-F1
#
_cell.length_a   1.000
_cell.length_b   1.000
_cell.length_c   1.000
_cell.angle_alpha   90.00
_cell.angle_beta   90.00
_cell.angle_gamma   90.00
#
_symmetry.space_group_name_H-M   'P 1'
#
loop_
_entity.id
_entity.type
_entity.pdbx_description
1 polymer ?
#
loop_
_entity_poly.entity_id
_entity_poly.type
_entity_poly.pdbx_seq_one_letter_code
_entity_poly.pdbx_strand_id
1 'polypeptide(L)' 'MRVAKYFQIAFLVVGTLTALEFIFLRGMFTWLIVVTAVIVVGSLNVIINIKDKEWLQASLYILSTIALCMGYFTLA' A
#
# COMPACT_ATOMS: atom_id res chain seq x y z
N MET A 1 8.57 -17.76 -5.56
CA MET A 1 8.32 -18.05 -4.12
C MET A 1 9.07 -17.15 -3.13
N ARG A 2 10.41 -17.17 -2.98
CA ARG A 2 11.09 -16.34 -1.93
C ARG A 2 10.93 -14.83 -2.15
N VAL A 3 11.04 -14.35 -3.39
CA VAL A 3 10.96 -12.91 -3.72
C VAL A 3 9.56 -12.33 -3.48
N ALA A 4 8.50 -13.09 -3.80
CA ALA A 4 7.12 -12.70 -3.54
C ALA A 4 6.85 -12.46 -2.04
N LYS A 5 7.42 -13.31 -1.17
CA LYS A 5 7.32 -13.15 0.30
C LYS A 5 7.96 -11.84 0.80
N TYR A 6 9.13 -11.47 0.27
CA TYR A 6 9.78 -10.21 0.66
C TYR A 6 8.97 -8.99 0.23
N PHE A 7 8.34 -9.03 -0.94
CA PHE A 7 7.47 -7.95 -1.44
C PHE A 7 6.15 -7.83 -0.65
N GLN A 8 5.57 -8.97 -0.27
CA GLN A 8 4.44 -9.06 0.66
C GLN A 8 4.75 -8.37 1.99
N ILE A 9 5.90 -8.72 2.58
CA ILE A 9 6.37 -8.14 3.84
C ILE A 9 6.64 -6.65 3.66
N ALA A 10 7.25 -6.23 2.55
CA ALA A 10 7.47 -4.82 2.26
C ALA A 10 6.15 -4.04 2.15
N PHE A 11 5.13 -4.58 1.50
CA PHE A 11 3.82 -3.93 1.45
C PHE A 11 3.15 -3.87 2.83
N LEU A 12 3.25 -4.94 3.62
CA LEU A 12 2.70 -4.97 4.96
C LEU A 12 3.37 -3.92 5.86
N VAL A 13 4.68 -3.79 5.77
CA VAL A 13 5.46 -2.78 6.50
C VAL A 13 5.06 -1.38 6.02
N VAL A 14 5.04 -1.14 4.69
CA VAL A 14 4.66 0.17 4.12
C VAL A 14 3.22 0.53 4.47
N GLY A 15 2.28 -0.39 4.34
CA GLY A 15 0.87 -0.19 4.70
C GLY A 15 0.68 0.09 6.19
N THR A 16 1.43 -0.61 7.05
CA THR A 16 1.41 -0.36 8.51
C THR A 16 2.01 1.01 8.83
N LEU A 17 3.15 1.37 8.21
CA LEU A 17 3.78 2.67 8.39
C LEU A 17 2.86 3.80 7.91
N THR A 18 2.16 3.59 6.80
CA THR A 18 1.16 4.51 6.25
C THR A 18 0.00 4.71 7.21
N ALA A 19 -0.53 3.62 7.78
CA ALA A 19 -1.58 3.70 8.80
C ALA A 19 -1.10 4.38 10.08
N LEU A 20 0.15 4.13 10.49
CA LEU A 20 0.75 4.76 11.67
C LEU A 20 0.96 6.27 11.45
N GLU A 21 1.51 6.67 10.31
CA GLU A 21 1.61 8.08 9.89
C GLU A 21 0.25 8.74 9.83
N PHE A 22 -0.75 8.05 9.29
CA PHE A 22 -2.12 8.57 9.23
C PHE A 22 -2.73 8.82 10.61
N ILE A 23 -2.46 7.95 11.58
CA ILE A 23 -2.95 8.08 12.97
C ILE A 23 -2.17 9.18 13.73
N PHE A 24 -0.84 9.24 13.57
CA PHE A 24 0.04 10.11 14.38
C PHE A 24 0.36 11.49 13.75
N LEU A 25 0.54 11.56 12.43
CA LEU A 25 0.94 12.77 11.69
C LEU A 25 -0.22 13.41 10.92
N ARG A 26 -1.46 13.10 11.31
CA ARG A 26 -2.70 13.63 10.74
C ARG A 26 -2.64 15.16 10.66
N GLY A 27 -2.58 15.70 9.44
CA GLY A 27 -2.55 17.15 9.16
C GLY A 27 -1.22 17.73 8.64
N MET A 28 -0.17 16.92 8.49
CA MET A 28 1.08 17.35 7.85
C MET A 28 1.06 17.11 6.33
N PHE A 29 1.73 17.98 5.55
CA PHE A 29 1.85 17.92 4.08
C PHE A 29 2.49 16.61 3.54
N THR A 30 2.89 15.72 4.44
CA THR A 30 3.43 14.38 4.21
C THR A 30 2.43 13.43 3.51
N TRP A 31 1.13 13.72 3.53
CA TRP A 31 0.08 12.91 2.86
C TRP A 31 0.44 12.56 1.40
N LEU A 32 0.99 13.52 0.63
CA LEU A 32 1.31 13.31 -0.79
C LEU A 32 2.46 12.30 -0.98
N ILE A 33 3.45 12.36 -0.10
CA ILE A 33 4.63 11.48 -0.15
C ILE A 33 4.20 10.05 0.17
N VAL A 34 3.37 9.90 1.19
CA VAL A 34 2.86 8.61 1.65
C VAL A 34 1.93 7.97 0.62
N VAL A 35 1.01 8.72 0.04
CA VAL A 35 0.13 8.25 -1.04
C VAL A 35 0.94 7.79 -2.25
N THR A 36 1.95 8.57 -2.65
CA THR A 36 2.83 8.22 -3.77
C THR A 36 3.60 6.93 -3.48
N ALA A 37 4.14 6.77 -2.27
CA ALA A 37 4.85 5.56 -1.86
C ALA A 37 3.93 4.32 -1.87
N VAL A 38 2.71 4.44 -1.35
CA VAL A 38 1.72 3.34 -1.35
C VAL A 38 1.31 2.95 -2.77
N ILE A 39 1.11 3.92 -3.67
CA ILE A 39 0.78 3.63 -5.07
C ILE A 39 1.92 2.87 -5.75
N VAL A 40 3.17 3.29 -5.56
CA VAL A 40 4.33 2.64 -6.18
C VAL A 40 4.52 1.23 -5.63
N VAL A 41 4.50 1.06 -4.30
CA VAL A 41 4.72 -0.24 -3.64
C VAL A 41 3.53 -1.20 -3.87
N GLY A 42 2.31 -0.66 -3.92
CA GLY A 42 1.10 -1.41 -4.26
C GLY A 42 1.10 -1.90 -5.70
N SER A 43 1.43 -1.02 -6.65
CA SER A 43 1.52 -1.39 -8.08
C SER A 43 2.58 -2.47 -8.32
N LEU A 44 3.75 -2.36 -7.68
CA LEU A 44 4.78 -3.39 -7.73
C LEU A 44 4.30 -4.75 -7.17
N ASN A 45 3.57 -4.75 -6.05
CA ASN A 45 3.01 -5.97 -5.46
C ASN A 45 1.91 -6.60 -6.32
N VAL A 46 1.09 -5.79 -6.99
CA VAL A 46 0.07 -6.26 -7.93
C VAL A 46 0.72 -6.93 -9.14
N ILE A 47 1.74 -6.32 -9.74
CA ILE A 47 2.45 -6.88 -10.91
C ILE A 47 3.10 -8.23 -10.56
N ILE A 48 3.70 -8.34 -9.37
CA ILE A 48 4.33 -9.57 -8.91
C ILE A 48 3.29 -10.67 -8.63
N ASN A 49 2.16 -10.34 -7.99
CA ASN A 49 1.10 -11.32 -7.73
C ASN A 49 0.37 -11.77 -8.99
N ILE A 50 0.19 -10.88 -9.98
CA ILE A 50 -0.30 -11.27 -11.31
C ILE A 50 0.67 -12.24 -11.99
N LYS A 51 1.99 -12.01 -11.87
CA LYS A 51 3.00 -12.94 -12.38
C LYS A 51 2.98 -14.31 -11.68
N ASP A 52 2.69 -14.35 -10.38
CA ASP A 52 2.57 -15.61 -9.61
C ASP A 52 1.19 -16.29 -9.77
N LYS A 53 0.27 -15.73 -10.59
CA LYS A 53 -1.14 -16.15 -10.77
C LYS A 53 -2.00 -16.09 -9.50
N GLU A 54 -1.57 -15.34 -8.49
CA GLU A 54 -2.29 -15.15 -7.22
C GLU A 54 -3.27 -13.95 -7.33
N TRP A 55 -4.32 -14.13 -8.14
CA TRP A 55 -5.31 -13.08 -8.46
C TRP A 55 -6.00 -12.50 -7.22
N LEU A 56 -6.27 -13.34 -6.21
CA LEU A 56 -6.90 -12.91 -4.96
C LEU A 56 -6.03 -11.91 -4.19
N GLN A 57 -4.72 -12.19 -4.11
CA GLN A 57 -3.78 -11.29 -3.44
C GLN A 57 -3.62 -9.99 -4.22
N ALA A 58 -3.53 -10.06 -5.55
CA ALA A 58 -3.47 -8.86 -6.39
C ALA A 58 -4.68 -7.94 -6.15
N SER A 59 -5.90 -8.48 -6.09
CA SER A 59 -7.10 -7.70 -5.74
C SER A 59 -7.02 -7.10 -4.34
N LEU A 60 -6.53 -7.83 -3.34
CA LEU A 60 -6.36 -7.31 -1.97
C LEU A 60 -5.35 -6.14 -1.90
N TYR A 61 -4.28 -6.19 -2.69
CA TYR A 61 -3.31 -5.08 -2.79
C TYR A 61 -3.91 -3.84 -3.43
N ILE A 62 -4.70 -4.01 -4.49
CA ILE A 62 -5.44 -2.91 -5.12
C ILE A 62 -6.42 -2.30 -4.11
N LEU A 63 -7.21 -3.14 -3.44
CA LEU A 63 -8.21 -2.70 -2.48
C LEU A 63 -7.57 -1.95 -1.30
N SER A 64 -6.45 -2.46 -0.77
CA SER A 64 -5.70 -1.82 0.32
C SER A 64 -5.09 -0.49 -0.11
N THR A 65 -4.54 -0.41 -1.34
CA THR A 65 -4.01 0.84 -1.90
C THR A 65 -5.10 1.91 -2.00
N ILE A 66 -6.29 1.54 -2.50
CA ILE A 66 -7.44 2.44 -2.61
C ILE A 66 -7.94 2.84 -1.22
N ALA A 67 -8.06 1.91 -0.27
CA ALA A 67 -8.50 2.19 1.09
C ALA A 67 -7.56 3.16 1.83
N LEU A 68 -6.25 2.98 1.69
CA LEU A 68 -5.23 3.87 2.26
C LEU A 68 -5.28 5.26 1.61
N CYS A 69 -5.51 5.35 0.29
CA CYS A 69 -5.70 6.64 -0.38
C CYS A 69 -7.02 7.32 0.03
N MET A 70 -8.12 6.56 0.15
CA MET A 70 -9.44 7.08 0.53
C MET A 70 -9.46 7.61 1.95
N GLY A 71 -8.88 6.89 2.92
CA GLY A 71 -8.84 7.36 4.32
C GLY A 71 -8.22 8.75 4.45
N TYR A 72 -7.32 9.03 3.52
CA TYR A 72 -6.46 10.20 3.49
C TYR A 72 -7.18 11.33 2.69
N PHE A 73 -8.04 10.99 1.71
CA PHE A 73 -8.93 11.91 0.98
C PHE A 73 -10.18 12.32 1.76
N THR A 74 -10.75 11.45 2.60
CA THR A 74 -11.87 11.78 3.51
C THR A 74 -11.48 12.84 4.54
N LEU A 75 -10.19 13.08 4.70
CA LEU A 75 -9.61 13.95 5.71
C LEU A 75 -9.09 15.29 5.18
N ALA A 76 -9.06 15.45 3.86
CA ALA A 76 -8.85 16.73 3.18
C ALA A 76 -10.20 17.44 3.03
#